data_AF-A0A955A7Z0-F1
#
_entry.id   AF-A0A955A7Z0-F1
#
_cell.length_a   1.000
_cell.length_b   1.000
_cell.length_c   1.000
_cell.angle_alpha   90.00
_cell.angle_beta   90.00
_cell.angle_gamma   90.00
#
_symmetry.space_group_name_H-M   'P 1'
#
loop_
_entity.id
_entity.type
_entity.pdbx_description
1 polymer ?
#
loop_
_entity_poly.entity_id
_entity_poly.type
_entity_poly.pdbx_seq_one_letter_code
_entity_poly.pdbx_strand_id
1 'polypeptide(L)'
;MKDISSGLMFLTMPRHVSEYDDRSELADYLWHNYPELFTINEKLAAKTLLAEQKMAAPEMSEAMRRVMERDWVARGNPEIDVLLQYGSDHFRVSTALRVMEDCQDRVFVNRCPSCSRIVATPRARQCLWCGHDWHEKSPHG
;
A
#
# COMPACT_ATOMS: atom_id res chain seq x y z
N MET A 1 -10.69 7.42 22.94
CA MET A 1 -11.60 6.99 21.87
C MET A 1 -11.42 7.91 20.68
N LYS A 2 -10.75 7.38 19.64
CA LYS A 2 -10.82 7.70 18.20
C LYS A 2 -9.53 7.13 17.61
N ASP A 3 -9.65 5.88 17.17
CA ASP A 3 -8.65 5.15 16.41
C ASP A 3 -8.15 6.00 15.25
N ILE A 4 -6.84 6.25 15.20
CA ILE A 4 -6.17 6.76 14.02
C ILE A 4 -5.87 5.54 13.15
N SER A 5 -6.92 4.92 12.62
CA SER A 5 -6.81 4.07 11.45
C SER A 5 -6.68 5.00 10.24
N SER A 6 -5.49 5.58 10.06
CA SER A 6 -5.05 6.09 8.76
C SER A 6 -4.77 4.90 7.86
N GLY A 7 -5.84 4.16 7.55
CA GLY A 7 -5.83 3.13 6.53
C GLY A 7 -5.57 3.82 5.21
N LEU A 8 -4.58 3.32 4.48
CA LEU A 8 -4.49 3.42 3.04
C LEU A 8 -5.78 2.79 2.46
N MET A 9 -6.90 3.48 2.57
CA MET A 9 -8.17 3.08 1.95
C MET A 9 -8.06 3.43 0.47
N PHE A 10 -7.29 2.63 -0.26
CA PHE A 10 -7.69 2.33 -1.62
C PHE A 10 -9.02 1.61 -1.50
N LEU A 11 -10.07 2.31 -1.92
CA LEU A 11 -11.42 1.78 -2.09
C LEU A 11 -11.32 0.37 -2.70
N THR A 12 -11.86 -0.63 -2.01
CA THR A 12 -11.95 -2.00 -2.51
C THR A 12 -12.90 -2.02 -3.71
N MET A 13 -12.40 -1.64 -4.89
CA MET A 13 -13.09 -1.89 -6.14
C MET A 13 -13.06 -3.40 -6.42
N PRO A 14 -14.12 -3.98 -6.99
CA PRO A 14 -14.13 -5.40 -7.35
C PRO A 14 -13.01 -5.67 -8.37
N ARG A 15 -12.06 -6.52 -7.98
CA ARG A 15 -10.84 -6.79 -8.75
C ARG A 15 -11.15 -7.71 -9.94
N HIS A 16 -11.00 -7.23 -11.18
CA HIS A 16 -11.32 -8.00 -12.37
C HIS A 16 -10.16 -8.91 -12.81
N VAL A 17 -10.46 -10.14 -13.22
CA VAL A 17 -9.45 -11.19 -13.49
C VAL A 17 -8.44 -10.81 -14.58
N SER A 18 -8.83 -9.95 -15.53
CA SER A 18 -8.01 -9.45 -16.64
C SER A 18 -7.04 -8.32 -16.26
N GLU A 19 -7.07 -7.83 -15.03
CA GLU A 19 -6.30 -6.68 -14.55
C GLU A 19 -5.20 -7.05 -13.55
N TYR A 20 -4.93 -8.36 -13.37
CA TYR A 20 -3.92 -8.81 -12.40
C TYR A 20 -2.50 -8.48 -12.87
N ASP A 21 -1.85 -7.54 -12.18
CA ASP A 21 -0.41 -7.29 -12.27
C ASP A 21 0.27 -7.66 -10.95
N ASP A 22 1.10 -8.71 -10.96
CA ASP A 22 1.71 -9.25 -9.74
C ASP A 22 2.60 -8.23 -9.02
N ARG A 23 3.24 -7.31 -9.77
CA ARG A 23 4.10 -6.26 -9.20
C ARG A 23 3.30 -5.22 -8.43
N SER A 24 2.20 -4.74 -9.03
CA SER A 24 1.29 -3.78 -8.39
C SER A 24 0.62 -4.39 -7.16
N GLU A 25 0.17 -5.65 -7.27
CA GLU A 25 -0.46 -6.36 -6.15
C GLU A 25 0.53 -6.65 -5.02
N LEU A 26 1.79 -6.97 -5.34
CA LEU A 26 2.85 -7.11 -4.35
C LEU A 26 3.15 -5.78 -3.65
N ALA A 27 3.19 -4.68 -4.41
CA ALA A 27 3.36 -3.36 -3.84
C ALA A 27 2.24 -3.06 -2.84
N ASP A 28 0.98 -3.18 -3.25
CA ASP A 28 -0.17 -2.93 -2.38
C ASP A 28 -0.16 -3.82 -1.14
N TYR A 29 0.19 -5.09 -1.30
CA TYR A 29 0.33 -6.04 -0.19
C TYR A 29 1.38 -5.58 0.83
N LEU A 30 2.57 -5.16 0.38
CA LEU A 30 3.64 -4.69 1.26
C LEU A 30 3.31 -3.35 1.91
N TRP A 31 2.75 -2.40 1.15
CA TRP A 31 2.32 -1.10 1.68
C TRP A 31 1.25 -1.23 2.77
N HIS A 32 0.42 -2.26 2.69
CA HIS A 32 -0.62 -2.52 3.68
C HIS A 32 -0.10 -3.32 4.89
N ASN A 33 0.65 -4.39 4.66
CA ASN A 33 0.94 -5.39 5.69
C ASN A 33 2.32 -5.26 6.35
N TYR A 34 3.26 -4.55 5.72
CA TYR A 34 4.67 -4.45 6.18
C TYR A 34 5.21 -3.00 6.20
N PRO A 35 4.44 -1.99 6.66
CA PRO A 35 4.89 -0.60 6.63
C PRO A 35 6.16 -0.35 7.47
N GLU A 36 6.46 -1.21 8.44
CA GLU A 36 7.66 -1.15 9.25
C GLU A 36 8.96 -1.37 8.44
N LEU A 37 8.90 -2.07 7.31
CA LEU A 37 10.07 -2.38 6.46
C LEU A 37 10.50 -1.23 5.54
N PHE A 38 9.70 -0.17 5.46
CA PHE A 38 10.06 1.02 4.70
C PHE A 38 11.02 1.92 5.47
N THR A 39 11.96 2.51 4.73
CA THR A 39 12.89 3.50 5.25
C THR A 39 12.16 4.77 5.70
N ILE A 40 12.85 5.60 6.47
CA ILE A 40 12.30 6.90 6.91
C ILE A 40 11.96 7.78 5.69
N ASN A 41 12.82 7.79 4.67
CA ASN A 41 12.60 8.58 3.46
C ASN A 41 11.44 8.06 2.63
N GLU A 42 11.28 6.75 2.46
CA GLU A 42 10.12 6.18 1.76
C GLU A 42 8.80 6.51 2.48
N LYS A 43 8.79 6.42 3.82
CA LYS A 43 7.63 6.83 4.63
C LYS A 43 7.33 8.31 4.47
N LEU A 44 8.36 9.15 4.43
CA LEU A 44 8.23 10.59 4.24
C LEU A 44 7.75 10.93 2.81
N ALA A 45 8.26 10.26 1.79
CA ALA A 45 7.83 10.39 0.40
C ALA A 45 6.35 10.01 0.23
N ALA A 46 5.94 8.89 0.82
CA ALA A 46 4.53 8.48 0.84
C ALA A 46 3.62 9.49 1.54
N LYS A 47 4.10 10.10 2.65
CA LYS A 47 3.38 11.18 3.35
C LYS A 47 3.23 12.41 2.47
N THR A 48 4.27 12.78 1.71
CA THR A 48 4.23 13.89 0.74
C THR A 48 3.17 13.64 -0.33
N LEU A 49 3.19 12.47 -0.99
CA LEU A 49 2.20 12.12 -2.01
C LEU A 49 0.76 12.16 -1.47
N LEU A 50 0.54 11.62 -0.26
CA LEU A 50 -0.77 11.67 0.39
C LEU A 50 -1.21 13.11 0.68
N ALA A 51 -0.27 13.96 1.09
CA ALA A 51 -0.56 15.36 1.34
C ALA A 51 -0.95 16.08 0.04
N GLU A 52 -0.21 15.87 -1.03
CA GLU A 52 -0.49 16.44 -2.37
C GLU A 52 -1.85 16.01 -2.89
N GLN A 53 -2.18 14.72 -2.81
CA GLN A 53 -3.49 14.20 -3.22
C GLN A 53 -4.63 14.84 -2.41
N LYS A 54 -4.48 14.95 -1.09
CA LYS A 54 -5.47 15.58 -0.22
C LYS A 54 -5.63 17.06 -0.53
N MET A 55 -4.53 17.77 -0.78
CA MET A 55 -4.55 19.20 -1.10
C MET A 55 -5.18 19.49 -2.47
N ALA A 56 -5.15 18.54 -3.39
CA ALA A 56 -5.83 18.63 -4.68
C ALA A 56 -7.35 18.40 -4.59
N ALA A 57 -7.89 17.98 -3.43
CA ALA A 57 -9.32 17.74 -3.27
C ALA A 57 -10.13 19.06 -3.29
N PRO A 58 -11.31 19.12 -3.93
CA PRO A 58 -12.10 20.35 -4.09
C PRO A 58 -12.53 21.01 -2.77
N GLU A 59 -12.75 20.21 -1.73
CA GLU A 59 -13.25 20.62 -0.42
C GLU A 59 -12.12 21.07 0.54
N MET A 60 -10.88 21.22 0.05
CA MET A 60 -9.72 21.53 0.90
C MET A 60 -9.74 23.00 1.35
N SER A 61 -9.83 23.23 2.66
CA SER A 61 -9.68 24.58 3.22
C SER A 61 -8.25 25.10 3.07
N GLU A 62 -8.10 26.39 2.78
CA GLU A 62 -6.81 27.07 2.64
C GLU A 62 -5.96 26.98 3.92
N ALA A 63 -6.59 27.05 5.11
CA ALA A 63 -5.89 26.91 6.38
C ALA A 63 -5.29 25.50 6.54
N MET A 64 -6.05 24.46 6.21
CA MET A 64 -5.57 23.07 6.27
C MET A 64 -4.48 22.82 5.22
N ARG A 65 -4.66 23.36 4.01
CA ARG A 65 -3.65 23.29 2.94
C ARG A 65 -2.30 23.84 3.41
N ARG A 66 -2.26 25.02 4.04
CA ARG A 66 -1.02 25.62 4.56
C ARG A 66 -0.33 24.76 5.63
N VAL A 67 -1.11 24.17 6.53
CA VAL A 67 -0.56 23.24 7.55
C VAL A 67 0.06 22.02 6.87
N MET A 68 -0.61 21.44 5.88
CA MET A 68 -0.11 20.28 5.15
C MET A 68 1.15 20.60 4.34
N GLU A 69 1.18 21.74 3.64
CA GLU A 69 2.36 22.21 2.91
C GLU A 69 3.58 22.40 3.82
N ARG A 70 3.37 22.83 5.07
CA ARG A 70 4.44 23.05 6.05
C ARG A 70 4.93 21.77 6.71
N ASP A 71 4.00 20.90 7.14
CA ASP A 71 4.31 19.83 8.11
C ASP A 71 4.35 18.43 7.49
N TRP A 72 3.78 18.26 6.28
CA TRP A 72 3.57 16.94 5.67
C TRP A 72 4.27 16.78 4.32
N VAL A 73 4.58 17.88 3.64
CA VAL A 73 5.35 17.89 2.40
C VAL A 73 6.81 18.08 2.72
N ALA A 74 7.65 17.12 2.34
CA ALA A 74 9.10 17.19 2.51
C ALA A 74 9.77 18.06 1.42
N ARG A 75 9.32 19.32 1.29
CA ARG A 75 9.75 20.23 0.22
C ARG A 75 11.26 20.48 0.29
N GLY A 76 11.93 20.35 -0.86
CA GLY A 76 13.36 20.65 -0.98
C GLY A 76 14.28 19.59 -0.40
N ASN A 77 13.77 18.39 -0.11
CA ASN A 77 14.60 17.25 0.24
C ASN A 77 14.96 16.47 -1.04
N PRO A 78 16.22 16.51 -1.52
CA PRO A 78 16.61 15.89 -2.78
C PRO A 78 16.46 14.36 -2.76
N GLU A 79 16.54 13.72 -1.59
CA GLU A 79 16.35 12.27 -1.47
C GLU A 79 14.89 11.90 -1.73
N ILE A 80 13.95 12.74 -1.31
CA ILE A 80 12.52 12.54 -1.57
C ILE A 80 12.20 12.84 -3.04
N ASP A 81 12.80 13.90 -3.60
CA ASP A 81 12.62 14.23 -5.01
C ASP A 81 13.08 13.08 -5.92
N VAL A 82 14.22 12.46 -5.63
CA VAL A 82 14.72 11.28 -6.35
C VAL A 82 13.76 10.09 -6.24
N LEU A 83 13.21 9.83 -5.05
CA LEU A 83 12.24 8.74 -4.86
C LEU A 83 10.95 8.96 -5.67
N LEU A 84 10.53 10.21 -5.86
CA LEU A 84 9.28 10.57 -6.51
C LEU A 84 9.41 10.94 -7.99
N GLN A 85 10.63 11.01 -8.54
CA GLN A 85 10.90 11.55 -9.89
C GLN A 85 10.17 10.83 -11.04
N TYR A 86 9.78 9.57 -10.85
CA TYR A 86 9.06 8.75 -11.84
C TYR A 86 7.56 8.57 -11.52
N GLY A 87 7.04 9.35 -10.57
CA GLY A 87 5.63 9.30 -10.16
C GLY A 87 5.32 8.25 -9.10
N SER A 88 4.09 8.31 -8.57
CA SER A 88 3.64 7.52 -7.42
C SER A 88 3.67 6.02 -7.66
N ASP A 89 3.25 5.56 -8.83
CA ASP A 89 3.08 4.14 -9.11
C ASP A 89 4.45 3.47 -9.22
N HIS A 90 5.38 4.12 -9.93
CA HIS A 90 6.77 3.69 -9.99
C HIS A 90 7.38 3.64 -8.59
N PHE A 91 7.23 4.73 -7.81
CA PHE A 91 7.73 4.79 -6.43
C PHE A 91 7.21 3.62 -5.57
N ARG A 92 5.91 3.36 -5.60
CA ARG A 92 5.29 2.26 -4.84
C ARG A 92 5.88 0.90 -5.21
N VAL A 93 6.00 0.62 -6.51
CA VAL A 93 6.56 -0.64 -7.00
C VAL A 93 8.06 -0.75 -6.72
N SER A 94 8.84 0.31 -6.90
CA SER A 94 10.28 0.28 -6.64
C SER A 94 10.60 0.06 -5.16
N THR A 95 9.84 0.68 -4.25
CA THR A 95 9.98 0.44 -2.80
C THR A 95 9.62 -1.00 -2.45
N ALA A 96 8.57 -1.55 -3.06
CA ALA A 96 8.18 -2.94 -2.85
C ALA A 96 9.30 -3.91 -3.28
N LEU A 97 9.89 -3.68 -4.47
CA LEU A 97 11.00 -4.48 -4.98
C LEU A 97 12.23 -4.39 -4.09
N ARG A 98 12.60 -3.18 -3.63
CA ARG A 98 13.68 -2.99 -2.67
C ARG A 98 13.43 -3.77 -1.38
N VAL A 99 12.23 -3.73 -0.81
CA VAL A 99 11.90 -4.51 0.40
C VAL A 99 12.06 -6.01 0.15
N MET A 100 11.65 -6.50 -1.02
CA MET A 100 11.85 -7.91 -1.37
C MET A 100 13.31 -8.29 -1.57
N GLU A 101 14.15 -7.37 -2.03
CA GLU A 101 15.59 -7.58 -2.18
C GLU A 101 16.30 -7.58 -0.81
N ASP A 102 16.00 -6.59 0.04
CA ASP A 102 16.74 -6.34 1.28
C ASP A 102 16.19 -7.10 2.49
N CYS A 103 14.91 -7.47 2.48
CA CYS A 103 14.17 -7.92 3.66
C CYS A 103 13.27 -9.13 3.38
N GLN A 104 13.58 -9.94 2.37
CA GLN A 104 12.74 -11.08 1.96
C GLN A 104 12.46 -12.06 3.10
N ASP A 105 13.44 -12.28 3.98
CA ASP A 105 13.38 -13.17 5.12
C ASP A 105 12.32 -12.76 6.16
N ARG A 106 11.90 -11.49 6.13
CA ARG A 106 10.90 -10.91 7.03
C ARG A 106 9.51 -10.83 6.39
N VAL A 107 9.38 -11.14 5.10
CA VAL A 107 8.14 -11.02 4.34
C VAL A 107 7.56 -12.39 4.04
N PHE A 108 6.29 -12.59 4.39
CA PHE A 108 5.51 -13.73 3.93
C PHE A 108 4.45 -13.26 2.93
N VAL A 109 4.68 -13.52 1.64
CA VAL A 109 3.71 -13.22 0.58
C VAL A 109 2.72 -14.38 0.47
N ASN A 110 1.55 -14.23 1.09
CA ASN A 110 0.50 -15.23 1.04
C ASN A 110 -0.16 -15.23 -0.35
N ARG A 111 -0.30 -16.42 -0.95
CA ARG A 111 -0.88 -16.64 -2.28
C ARG A 111 -1.99 -17.67 -2.21
N CYS A 112 -3.02 -17.48 -3.03
CA CYS A 112 -4.11 -18.43 -3.14
C CYS A 112 -3.60 -19.78 -3.66
N PRO A 113 -3.90 -20.92 -3.00
CA PRO A 113 -3.45 -22.23 -3.48
C PRO A 113 -4.13 -22.67 -4.79
N SER A 114 -5.25 -22.04 -5.17
CA SER A 114 -5.99 -22.38 -6.39
C SER A 114 -5.58 -21.57 -7.61
N CYS A 115 -5.26 -20.28 -7.46
CA CYS A 115 -4.92 -19.41 -8.60
C CYS A 115 -3.56 -18.70 -8.49
N SER A 116 -2.81 -18.94 -7.42
CA SER A 116 -1.47 -18.37 -7.15
C SER A 116 -1.39 -16.85 -7.03
N ARG A 117 -2.51 -16.13 -7.09
CA ARG A 117 -2.58 -14.67 -6.90
C ARG A 117 -2.36 -14.29 -5.43
N ILE A 118 -1.75 -13.12 -5.22
CA ILE A 118 -1.54 -12.56 -3.88
C ILE A 118 -2.90 -12.30 -3.21
N VAL A 119 -3.03 -12.73 -1.96
CA VAL A 119 -4.25 -12.53 -1.15
C VAL A 119 -4.09 -11.31 -0.25
N ALA A 120 -5.19 -10.79 0.30
CA ALA A 120 -5.19 -9.45 0.92
C ALA A 120 -4.24 -9.30 2.12
N THR A 121 -4.03 -10.38 2.90
CA THR A 121 -3.19 -10.34 4.11
C THR A 121 -2.42 -11.65 4.31
N PRO A 122 -1.34 -11.64 5.11
CA PRO A 122 -0.57 -12.85 5.46
C PRO A 122 -1.40 -13.98 6.06
N ARG A 123 -2.55 -13.65 6.67
CA ARG A 123 -3.42 -14.61 7.36
C ARG A 123 -4.71 -14.93 6.59
N ALA A 124 -4.92 -14.35 5.41
CA ALA A 124 -6.12 -14.57 4.62
C ALA A 124 -6.26 -16.06 4.24
N ARG A 125 -7.49 -16.59 4.38
CA ARG A 125 -7.88 -17.96 4.00
C ARG A 125 -8.98 -18.01 2.93
N GLN A 126 -9.21 -16.87 2.27
CA GLN A 126 -10.17 -16.73 1.20
C GLN A 126 -9.57 -15.84 0.11
N CYS A 127 -9.73 -16.24 -1.14
CA CYS A 127 -9.21 -15.54 -2.30
C CYS A 127 -10.28 -14.63 -2.91
N LEU A 128 -10.05 -13.32 -2.87
CA LEU A 128 -10.96 -12.33 -3.48
C LEU A 128 -10.87 -12.29 -5.02
N TRP A 129 -9.98 -13.07 -5.63
CA TRP A 129 -9.82 -13.15 -7.09
C TRP A 129 -10.61 -14.28 -7.73
N CYS A 130 -10.54 -15.49 -7.16
CA CYS A 130 -11.21 -16.68 -7.69
C CYS A 130 -12.30 -17.23 -6.77
N GLY A 131 -12.50 -16.63 -5.58
CA GLY A 131 -13.47 -17.09 -4.60
C GLY A 131 -13.08 -18.34 -3.83
N HIS A 132 -11.90 -18.93 -4.09
CA HIS A 132 -11.45 -20.12 -3.37
C HIS A 132 -11.37 -19.84 -1.86
N ASP A 133 -11.95 -20.73 -1.07
CA ASP A 133 -12.04 -20.65 0.38
C ASP A 133 -11.40 -21.91 0.98
N TRP A 134 -10.41 -21.74 1.84
CA TRP A 134 -9.69 -22.82 2.52
C TRP A 134 -9.71 -22.66 4.04
N HIS A 135 -10.80 -22.11 4.58
CA HIS A 135 -11.10 -22.30 5.99
C HIS A 135 -11.29 -23.79 6.28
N GLU A 136 -10.72 -24.26 7.40
CA GLU A 136 -11.02 -25.60 7.89
C GLU A 136 -12.52 -25.70 8.12
N LYS A 137 -13.16 -26.73 7.55
CA LYS A 137 -14.57 -26.98 7.79
C LYS A 137 -14.74 -27.20 9.29
N SER A 138 -15.49 -26.32 9.94
CA SER A 138 -15.85 -26.53 11.34
C SER A 138 -16.63 -27.85 11.46
N PRO A 139 -16.40 -28.68 12.48
CA PRO A 139 -17.00 -30.01 12.63
C PRO A 139 -18.52 -30.01 12.91
N HIS A 140 -19.21 -28.88 12.73
CA HIS A 140 -20.62 -28.69 13.10
C HIS A 140 -21.46 -28.13 11.95
N GLY A 141 -21.13 -28.51 10.71
CA GLY A 141 -22.00 -28.27 9.55
C GLY A 141 -23.27 -29.10 9.59
#